data_AF-A0A921HUH7-F1
#
_entry.id   AF-A0A921HUH7-F1
#
_cell.length_a   1.000
_cell.length_b   1.000
_cell.length_c   1.000
_cell.angle_alpha   90.00
_cell.angle_beta   90.00
_cell.angle_gamma   90.00
#
_symmetry.space_group_name_H-M   'P 1'
#
loop_
_entity.id
_entity.type
_entity.pdbx_description
1 polymer ?
#
loop_
_entity_poly.entity_id
_entity_poly.type
_entity_poly.pdbx_seq_one_letter_code
_entity_poly.pdbx_strand_id
1 'polypeptide(L)'
;LYDPVIKLCQMAGFKPDISYQGTRVDLIMQMVQNNMGVSLMMKKTAQNFDSKEFSIVPLTTNIANKLCFVRKKGQHSSANNMFWKYVKMHMKDIGG
;
A
#
# COMPACT_ATOMS: atom_id res chain seq x y z
N LEU A 1 -6.72 0.07 -1.30
CA LEU A 1 -6.43 0.01 0.14
C LEU A 1 -7.70 0.19 0.97
N TYR A 2 -8.63 1.06 0.58
CA TYR A 2 -9.87 1.34 1.31
C TYR A 2 -10.73 0.10 1.63
N ASP A 3 -11.24 -0.64 0.63
CA ASP A 3 -12.18 -1.74 0.90
C ASP A 3 -11.60 -2.85 1.81
N PRO A 4 -10.34 -3.30 1.61
CA PRO A 4 -9.72 -4.27 2.52
C PRO A 4 -9.68 -3.79 3.97
N VAL A 5 -9.45 -2.49 4.19
CA VAL A 5 -9.34 -1.89 5.54
C VAL A 5 -10.71 -1.82 6.22
N ILE A 6 -11.74 -1.39 5.48
CA ILE A 6 -13.12 -1.40 5.99
C ILE A 6 -13.54 -2.81 6.41
N LYS A 7 -13.22 -3.82 5.59
CA LYS A 7 -13.48 -5.22 5.92
C LYS A 7 -12.75 -5.66 7.18
N LEU A 8 -11.48 -5.28 7.37
CA LEU A 8 -10.74 -5.59 8.60
C LEU A 8 -11.41 -4.99 9.84
N CYS A 9 -11.82 -3.72 9.78
CA CYS A 9 -12.52 -3.07 10.89
C CYS A 9 -13.84 -3.81 11.21
N GLN A 10 -14.63 -4.14 10.17
CA GLN A 10 -15.88 -4.89 10.33
C GLN A 10 -15.64 -6.28 10.94
N MET A 11 -14.61 -7.00 10.49
CA MET A 11 -14.22 -8.29 11.06
C MET A 11 -13.75 -8.18 12.51
N ALA A 12 -13.16 -7.05 12.89
CA ALA A 12 -12.81 -6.74 14.27
C ALA A 12 -13.98 -6.24 15.13
N GLY A 13 -15.20 -6.14 14.56
CA GLY A 13 -16.41 -5.79 15.29
C GLY A 13 -16.69 -4.29 15.41
N PHE A 14 -16.04 -3.44 14.63
CA PHE A 14 -16.28 -1.99 14.67
C PHE A 14 -16.39 -1.35 13.27
N LYS A 15 -17.05 -0.19 13.20
CA LYS A 15 -17.07 0.67 12.01
C LYS A 15 -16.10 1.83 12.25
N PRO A 16 -15.11 2.06 11.36
CA PRO A 16 -14.20 3.19 11.52
C PRO A 16 -14.96 4.49 11.24
N ASP A 17 -14.66 5.53 12.00
CA ASP A 17 -15.01 6.90 11.63
C ASP A 17 -13.89 7.47 10.74
N ILE A 18 -14.25 7.95 9.56
CA ILE A 18 -13.30 8.28 8.50
C ILE A 18 -13.34 9.78 8.25
N SER A 19 -12.41 10.50 8.89
CA SER A 19 -12.27 11.94 8.72
C SER A 19 -11.71 12.33 7.35
N TYR A 20 -10.91 11.47 6.73
CA TYR A 20 -10.32 11.73 5.42
C TYR A 20 -9.95 10.45 4.66
N GLN A 21 -10.17 10.46 3.35
CA GLN A 21 -9.78 9.41 2.41
C GLN A 21 -9.12 10.06 1.18
N GLY A 22 -7.88 9.68 0.88
CA GLY A 22 -7.17 10.20 -0.29
C GLY A 22 -5.85 9.51 -0.54
N THR A 23 -5.16 9.91 -1.63
CA THR A 23 -3.88 9.35 -2.05
C THR A 23 -2.68 10.24 -1.71
N ARG A 24 -2.93 11.47 -1.27
CA ARG A 24 -1.90 12.45 -0.88
C ARG A 24 -1.34 12.13 0.50
N VAL A 25 -0.26 11.37 0.52
CA VAL A 25 0.40 10.90 1.75
C VAL A 25 0.95 12.09 2.57
N ASP A 26 1.49 13.11 1.90
CA ASP A 26 1.96 14.35 2.50
C ASP A 26 0.89 15.01 3.39
N LEU A 27 -0.34 15.13 2.86
CA LEU A 27 -1.46 15.72 3.59
C LEU A 27 -1.87 14.86 4.78
N ILE A 28 -1.92 13.54 4.60
CA ILE A 28 -2.27 12.58 5.66
C ILE A 28 -1.26 12.68 6.80
N MET A 29 0.03 12.74 6.50
CA MET A 29 1.08 12.88 7.51
C MET A 29 0.94 14.20 8.27
N GLN A 30 0.66 15.32 7.58
CA GLN A 30 0.39 16.60 8.23
C GLN A 30 -0.81 16.54 9.17
N MET A 31 -1.90 15.86 8.78
CA MET A 31 -3.07 15.69 9.65
C MET A 31 -2.75 14.90 10.92
N VAL A 32 -1.97 13.81 10.80
CA VAL A 32 -1.51 13.02 11.94
C VAL A 32 -0.60 13.85 12.85
N GLN A 33 0.34 14.60 12.28
CA GLN A 33 1.24 15.49 13.02
C GLN A 33 0.50 16.60 13.79
N ASN A 34 -0.62 17.09 13.25
CA ASN A 34 -1.50 18.05 13.90
C ASN A 34 -2.53 17.40 14.85
N ASN A 35 -2.32 16.14 15.26
CA ASN A 35 -3.18 15.39 16.17
C ASN A 35 -4.65 15.27 15.71
N MET A 36 -4.90 15.28 14.39
CA MET A 36 -6.25 15.17 13.83
C MET A 36 -6.75 13.72 13.70
N GLY A 37 -5.96 12.75 14.17
CA GLY A 37 -6.32 11.33 14.20
C GLY A 37 -5.15 10.41 13.88
N VAL A 38 -5.47 9.16 13.57
CA VAL A 38 -4.52 8.12 13.13
C VAL A 38 -4.78 7.74 11.68
N SER A 39 -3.74 7.28 10.99
CA SER A 39 -3.85 6.86 9.59
C SER A 39 -3.39 5.42 9.41
N LEU A 40 -4.07 4.71 8.52
CA LEU A 40 -3.72 3.36 8.12
C LEU A 40 -3.17 3.39 6.70
N MET A 41 -1.93 2.92 6.54
CA MET A 41 -1.21 2.99 5.27
C MET A 41 -0.29 1.77 5.08
N MET A 42 0.23 1.60 3.87
CA MET A 42 1.18 0.53 3.59
C MET A 42 2.51 0.79 4.30
N LYS A 43 3.12 -0.28 4.86
CA LYS A 43 4.37 -0.20 5.62
C LYS A 43 5.47 0.60 4.90
N LYS A 44 5.75 0.27 3.62
CA LYS A 44 6.78 0.97 2.84
C LYS A 44 6.50 2.47 2.69
N THR A 45 5.23 2.85 2.59
CA THR A 45 4.82 4.26 2.51
C THR A 45 5.04 4.98 3.84
N ALA A 46 4.67 4.37 4.97
CA ALA A 46 4.88 4.94 6.30
C ALA A 46 6.37 5.11 6.62
N GLN A 47 7.20 4.13 6.26
CA GLN A 47 8.64 4.14 6.50
C GLN A 47 9.39 5.27 5.78
N ASN A 48 8.84 5.81 4.69
CA ASN A 48 9.42 6.99 4.04
C ASN A 48 9.34 8.26 4.91
N PHE A 49 8.52 8.24 5.97
CA PHE A 49 8.34 9.34 6.92
C PHE A 49 8.75 8.92 8.34
N ASP A 50 9.60 7.88 8.46
CA ASP A 50 10.10 7.41 9.75
C ASP A 50 10.93 8.51 10.42
N SER A 51 10.36 9.12 11.45
CA SER A 51 10.94 10.22 12.20
C SER A 51 10.52 10.08 13.67
N LYS A 52 11.19 10.80 14.57
CA LYS A 52 10.82 10.82 16.00
C LYS A 52 9.43 11.40 16.27
N GLU A 53 8.80 12.02 15.27
CA GLU A 53 7.50 12.67 15.37
C GLU A 53 6.33 11.70 15.13
N PHE A 54 6.61 10.52 14.56
CA PHE A 54 5.59 9.53 14.24
C PHE A 54 5.86 8.20 14.93
N SER A 55 4.79 7.58 15.43
CA SER A 55 4.82 6.20 15.93
C SER A 55 4.16 5.28 14.90
N ILE A 56 4.95 4.38 14.31
CA ILE A 56 4.45 3.39 13.34
C ILE A 56 4.11 2.10 14.08
N VAL A 57 2.81 1.81 14.22
CA VAL A 57 2.33 0.60 14.89
C VAL A 57 1.92 -0.46 13.84
N PRO A 58 2.57 -1.64 13.81
CA PRO A 58 2.15 -2.71 12.91
C PRO A 58 0.82 -3.32 13.35
N LEU A 59 -0.04 -3.65 12.38
CA LEU A 59 -1.28 -4.40 12.66
C LEU A 59 -0.97 -5.87 12.98
N THR A 60 -1.68 -6.43 13.95
CA THR A 60 -1.60 -7.86 14.31
C THR A 60 -2.09 -8.77 13.19
N THR A 61 -3.14 -8.37 12.48
CA THR A 61 -3.63 -9.04 11.27
C THR A 61 -3.32 -8.18 10.06
N ASN A 62 -2.42 -8.66 9.20
CA ASN A 62 -2.01 -7.94 8.00
C ASN A 62 -2.60 -8.58 6.75
N ILE A 63 -3.10 -7.76 5.82
CA ILE A 63 -3.49 -8.23 4.49
C ILE A 63 -2.25 -8.11 3.60
N ALA A 64 -1.75 -9.25 3.15
CA ALA A 64 -0.64 -9.26 2.19
C ALA A 64 -1.07 -8.59 0.88
N ASN A 65 -0.46 -7.45 0.58
CA ASN A 65 -0.61 -6.81 -0.73
C ASN A 65 0.24 -7.58 -1.74
N LYS A 66 -0.40 -8.28 -2.68
CA LYS A 66 0.29 -8.91 -3.80
C LYS A 66 0.33 -7.94 -4.97
N LEU A 67 1.53 -7.44 -5.30
CA LEU A 67 1.75 -6.72 -6.55
C LEU A 67 2.01 -7.74 -7.66
N CYS A 68 1.37 -7.56 -8.81
CA CYS A 68 1.59 -8.45 -9.95
C CYS A 68 1.77 -7.64 -11.24
N PHE A 69 2.62 -8.16 -12.11
CA PHE A 69 2.69 -7.70 -13.49
C PHE A 69 1.69 -8.52 -14.32
N VAL A 70 0.84 -7.82 -15.08
CA VAL A 70 -0.17 -8.45 -15.94
C VAL A 70 0.17 -8.12 -17.39
N ARG A 71 0.07 -9.12 -18.27
CA ARG A 71 0.28 -8.99 -19.71
C ARG A 71 -0.84 -9.71 -20.44
N LYS A 72 -1.40 -9.06 -21.47
CA LYS A 72 -2.39 -9.68 -22.35
C LYS A 72 -1.79 -10.92 -23.02
N LYS A 73 -2.58 -11.96 -23.27
CA LYS A 73 -2.12 -13.14 -24.03
C LYS A 73 -2.07 -12.78 -25.53
N GLY A 74 -1.08 -13.30 -26.25
CA GLY A 74 -0.99 -13.18 -27.72
C GLY A 74 0.37 -12.71 -28.22
N GLN A 75 0.38 -12.12 -29.42
CA GLN A 75 1.58 -11.54 -30.03
C GLN A 75 1.83 -10.14 -29.48
N HIS A 76 3.12 -9.80 -29.37
CA HIS A 76 3.56 -8.51 -28.86
C HIS A 76 4.83 -8.05 -29.58
N SER A 77 5.10 -6.74 -29.50
CA SER A 77 6.34 -6.17 -30.01
C SER A 77 7.59 -6.76 -29.34
N SER A 78 8.73 -6.64 -30.03
CA SER A 78 10.04 -7.03 -29.52
C SER A 78 10.36 -6.38 -28.18
N ALA A 79 10.11 -5.07 -28.03
CA ALA A 79 10.31 -4.34 -26.79
C ALA A 79 9.48 -4.90 -25.63
N ASN A 80 8.20 -5.21 -25.87
CA ASN A 80 7.33 -5.79 -24.86
C ASN A 80 7.77 -7.20 -24.45
N ASN A 81 8.23 -8.02 -25.41
CA ASN A 81 8.81 -9.33 -25.12
C ASN A 81 10.07 -9.21 -24.26
N MET A 82 10.94 -8.26 -24.58
CA MET A 82 12.18 -8.01 -23.83
C MET A 82 11.89 -7.58 -22.39
N PHE A 83 11.00 -6.60 -22.20
CA PHE A 83 10.58 -6.16 -20.87
C PHE A 83 9.93 -7.31 -20.07
N TRP A 84 9.05 -8.08 -20.71
CA TRP A 84 8.41 -9.22 -20.05
C TRP A 84 9.42 -10.31 -19.64
N LYS A 85 10.46 -10.54 -20.45
CA LYS A 85 11.56 -11.45 -20.07
C LYS A 85 12.32 -10.89 -18.87
N TYR A 86 12.65 -9.60 -18.86
CA TYR A 86 13.32 -8.93 -17.75
C TYR A 86 12.52 -9.06 -16.44
N VAL A 87 11.23 -8.72 -16.46
CA VAL A 87 10.34 -8.82 -15.30
C VAL A 87 10.27 -10.25 -14.76
N LYS A 88 10.16 -11.26 -15.63
CA LYS A 88 10.13 -12.67 -15.21
C LYS A 88 11.43 -13.13 -14.55
N MET A 89 12.59 -12.65 -15.02
CA MET A 89 13.89 -13.01 -14.44
C MET A 89 14.12 -12.37 -13.08
N HIS A 90 13.60 -11.17 -12.85
CA HIS A 90 13.85 -10.38 -11.63
C HIS A 90 12.62 -10.28 -10.73
N MET A 91 11.63 -11.18 -10.88
CA MET A 91 10.35 -11.08 -10.16
C MET A 91 10.53 -10.97 -8.64
N LYS A 92 11.54 -11.67 -8.08
CA LYS A 92 11.87 -11.66 -6.65
C LYS A 92 12.46 -10.33 -6.16
N ASP A 93 13.08 -9.56 -7.05
CA ASP A 93 13.77 -8.32 -6.70
C ASP A 93 12.87 -7.09 -6.90
N ILE A 94 11.85 -7.21 -7.76
CA ILE A 94 10.95 -6.10 -8.13
C ILE A 94 9.69 -6.06 -7.24
N GLY A 95 9.26 -7.22 -6.73
CA GLY A 95 8.12 -7.37 -5.83
C GLY A 95 8.56 -7.98 -4.51
N GLY A 96 9.13 -7.15 -3.63
CA GLY A 96 9.61 -7.58 -2.31
C GLY A 96 8.55 -8.19 -1.41
#